data_AF-A0A0B5A3F4-F1
#
_entry.id   AF-A0A0B5A3F4-F1
#
_cell.length_a   1.000
_cell.length_b   1.000
_cell.length_c   1.000
_cell.angle_alpha   90.00
_cell.angle_beta   90.00
_cell.angle_gamma   90.00
#
_symmetry.space_group_name_H-M   'P 1'
#
loop_
_entity.id
_entity.type
_entity.pdbx_description
1 polymer ?
#
loop_
_entity_poly.entity_id
_entity_poly.type
_entity_poly.pdbx_seq_one_letter_code
_entity_poly.pdbx_strand_id
1 'polypeptide(L)'
;HFAAIFLWIMNDLVLDAVFCSNCERFYLTVEEAQMTCIQLLKNVTCPKSQRHLYKDVLYANRCFTKMTACGLFTIDAMLPISCIGAVGYYALVLLQF
;
A
#
# COMPACT_ATOMS: atom_id res chain seq x y z
N HIS A 1 23.42 -3.09 -25.06
CA HIS A 1 23.51 -3.68 -23.71
C HIS A 1 22.93 -2.74 -22.65
N PHE A 2 23.48 -1.53 -22.47
CA PHE A 2 22.97 -0.55 -21.50
C PHE A 2 21.51 -0.15 -21.67
N ALA A 3 21.07 0.14 -22.90
CA ALA A 3 19.66 0.51 -23.16
C ALA A 3 18.68 -0.61 -22.80
N ALA A 4 19.06 -1.88 -23.00
CA ALA A 4 18.22 -3.03 -22.65
C ALA A 4 18.11 -3.20 -21.13
N ILE A 5 19.23 -3.03 -20.40
CA ILE A 5 19.24 -3.03 -18.93
C ILE A 5 18.37 -1.90 -18.39
N PHE A 6 18.50 -0.70 -18.95
CA PHE A 6 17.69 0.45 -18.53
C PHE A 6 16.19 0.20 -18.76
N LEU A 7 15.82 -0.32 -19.93
CA LEU A 7 14.42 -0.65 -20.24
C LEU A 7 13.86 -1.72 -19.28
N TRP A 8 14.68 -2.72 -18.93
CA TRP A 8 14.33 -3.76 -17.97
C TRP A 8 14.06 -3.17 -16.58
N ILE A 9 15.00 -2.36 -16.06
CA ILE A 9 14.87 -1.69 -14.76
C ILE A 9 13.63 -0.80 -14.73
N MET A 10 13.38 -0.05 -15.81
CA MET A 10 12.18 0.78 -15.91
C MET A 10 10.89 -0.03 -15.90
N ASN A 11 10.87 -1.20 -16.56
CA ASN A 11 9.71 -2.09 -16.53
C ASN A 11 9.44 -2.61 -15.11
N ASP A 12 10.48 -3.06 -14.42
CA ASP A 12 10.36 -3.54 -13.02
C ASP A 12 9.85 -2.42 -12.10
N LEU A 13 10.40 -1.20 -12.23
CA LEU A 13 9.95 -0.04 -11.45
C LEU A 13 8.48 0.33 -11.73
N VAL A 14 8.02 0.19 -12.98
CA VAL A 14 6.62 0.44 -13.35
C VAL A 14 5.72 -0.62 -12.72
N LEU A 15 6.11 -1.90 -12.78
CA LEU A 15 5.36 -2.99 -12.15
C LEU A 15 5.26 -2.80 -10.63
N ASP A 16 6.37 -2.47 -9.99
CA ASP A 16 6.42 -2.18 -8.56
C ASP A 16 5.54 -0.97 -8.20
N ALA A 17 5.57 0.09 -9.01
CA ALA A 17 4.73 1.27 -8.79
C ALA A 17 3.24 0.95 -8.91
N VAL A 18 2.85 0.17 -9.92
CA VAL A 18 1.46 -0.29 -10.10
C VAL A 18 1.04 -1.17 -8.92
N PHE A 19 1.89 -2.09 -8.49
CA PHE A 19 1.62 -2.95 -7.35
C PHE A 19 1.42 -2.14 -6.05
N CYS A 20 2.37 -1.25 -5.74
CA CYS A 20 2.30 -0.39 -4.56
C CYS A 20 1.06 0.51 -4.57
N SER A 21 0.68 1.04 -5.74
CA SER A 21 -0.53 1.85 -5.90
C SER A 21 -1.80 1.03 -5.63
N ASN A 22 -1.87 -0.22 -6.10
CA ASN A 22 -3.01 -1.09 -5.81
C ASN A 22 -3.08 -1.45 -4.32
N CYS A 23 -1.95 -1.71 -3.68
CA CYS A 23 -1.88 -1.93 -2.23
C CYS A 23 -2.38 -0.70 -1.46
N GLU A 24 -1.94 0.50 -1.83
CA GLU A 24 -2.39 1.74 -1.18
C GLU A 24 -3.90 1.96 -1.34
N ARG A 25 -4.44 1.74 -2.55
CA ARG A 25 -5.88 1.79 -2.79
C ARG A 25 -6.64 0.78 -1.94
N PHE A 26 -6.14 -0.43 -1.83
CA PHE A 26 -6.72 -1.46 -0.97
C PHE A 26 -6.73 -1.01 0.50
N TYR A 27 -5.62 -0.44 1.00
CA TYR A 27 -5.57 0.06 2.37
C TYR A 27 -6.57 1.18 2.64
N LEU A 28 -6.71 2.13 1.70
CA LEU A 28 -7.71 3.19 1.79
C LEU A 28 -9.13 2.62 1.85
N THR A 29 -9.45 1.63 1.00
CA THR A 29 -10.76 0.97 1.04
C THR A 29 -11.00 0.22 2.36
N VAL A 30 -9.97 -0.39 2.94
CA VAL A 30 -10.06 -1.05 4.25
C VAL A 30 -10.33 -0.02 5.36
N GLU A 31 -9.65 1.13 5.33
CA GLU A 31 -9.86 2.22 6.27
C GLU A 31 -11.26 2.85 6.12
N GLU A 32 -11.72 3.09 4.89
CA GLU A 32 -13.08 3.55 4.60
C GLU A 32 -14.12 2.57 5.14
N ALA A 33 -13.97 1.27 4.90
CA ALA A 33 -14.86 0.25 5.43
C ALA A 33 -14.89 0.27 6.97
N GLN A 34 -13.75 0.50 7.62
CA GLN A 34 -13.68 0.68 9.08
C GLN A 34 -14.52 1.87 9.54
N MET A 35 -14.31 3.03 8.92
CA MET A 35 -15.00 4.27 9.27
C MET A 35 -16.51 4.12 9.08
N THR A 36 -16.94 3.55 7.96
CA THR A 36 -18.35 3.26 7.69
C THR A 36 -18.94 2.32 8.73
N CYS A 37 -18.25 1.22 9.08
CA CYS A 37 -18.72 0.29 10.11
C CYS A 37 -18.85 0.97 11.48
N ILE A 38 -17.90 1.84 11.85
CA ILE A 38 -17.96 2.62 13.10
C ILE A 38 -19.17 3.56 13.10
N GLN A 39 -19.42 4.27 11.99
CA GLN A 39 -20.56 5.18 11.87
C GLN A 39 -21.89 4.42 11.95
N LEU A 40 -22.02 3.30 11.24
CA LEU A 40 -23.21 2.46 11.27
C LEU A 40 -23.46 1.85 12.65
N LEU A 41 -22.40 1.45 13.36
CA LEU A 41 -22.51 0.90 14.72
C LEU A 41 -22.95 1.96 15.75
N LYS A 42 -22.58 3.22 15.55
CA LYS A 42 -23.01 4.36 16.38
C LYS A 42 -24.44 4.80 16.10
N ASN A 43 -25.00 4.42 14.95
CA ASN A 43 -26.38 4.78 14.60
C ASN A 43 -27.38 4.02 15.49
N VAL A 44 -28.32 4.77 16.08
CA VAL A 44 -29.33 4.25 17.02
C VAL A 44 -30.27 3.23 16.35
N THR A 45 -30.45 3.32 15.03
CA THR A 45 -31.30 2.41 14.25
C THR A 45 -30.58 1.16 13.73
N CYS A 46 -29.32 0.92 14.14
CA CYS A 46 -28.53 -0.23 13.70
C CYS A 46 -29.22 -1.58 14.05
N PRO A 47 -29.63 -2.39 13.06
CA PRO A 47 -30.23 -3.69 13.31
C PRO A 47 -29.26 -4.62 14.06
N LYS A 48 -29.76 -5.38 15.04
CA LYS A 48 -28.93 -6.32 15.82
C LYS A 48 -28.22 -7.37 14.93
N SER A 49 -28.84 -7.77 13.82
CA SER A 49 -28.25 -8.71 12.85
C SER A 49 -27.03 -8.12 12.11
N GLN A 50 -27.07 -6.85 11.74
CA GLN A 50 -25.97 -6.16 11.07
C GLN A 50 -24.87 -5.75 12.06
N ARG A 51 -25.23 -5.55 13.34
CA ARG A 51 -24.28 -5.20 14.40
C ARG A 51 -23.16 -6.23 14.58
N HIS A 52 -23.46 -7.51 14.39
CA HIS A 52 -22.45 -8.57 14.45
C HIS A 52 -21.46 -8.43 13.30
N LEU A 53 -21.96 -8.32 12.07
CA LEU A 53 -21.15 -8.12 10.88
C LEU A 53 -20.19 -6.92 11.01
N TYR A 54 -20.69 -5.77 11.45
CA TYR A 54 -19.85 -4.58 11.62
C TYR A 54 -18.75 -4.78 12.67
N LYS A 55 -19.05 -5.49 13.77
CA LYS A 55 -18.04 -5.82 14.78
C LYS A 55 -16.98 -6.78 14.25
N ASP A 56 -17.39 -7.76 13.45
CA ASP A 56 -16.48 -8.74 12.88
C ASP A 56 -15.54 -8.08 11.86
N VAL A 57 -16.06 -7.17 11.02
CA VAL A 57 -15.24 -6.35 10.11
C VAL A 57 -14.25 -5.48 10.89
N LEU A 58 -14.69 -4.84 11.99
CA LEU A 58 -13.79 -4.03 12.83
C LEU A 58 -12.72 -4.87 13.52
N TYR A 59 -13.06 -6.10 13.94
CA TYR A 59 -12.11 -7.03 14.53
C TYR A 59 -11.08 -7.49 13.48
N ALA A 60 -11.53 -7.90 12.30
CA ALA A 60 -10.67 -8.29 11.20
C ALA A 60 -9.71 -7.15 10.81
N ASN A 61 -10.21 -5.91 10.74
CA ASN A 61 -9.37 -4.75 10.46
C ASN A 61 -8.37 -4.46 11.60
N ARG A 62 -8.74 -4.67 12.87
CA ARG A 62 -7.77 -4.53 13.97
C ARG A 62 -6.60 -5.53 13.86
N CYS A 63 -6.85 -6.70 13.30
CA CYS A 63 -5.82 -7.70 13.02
C CYS A 63 -5.10 -7.47 11.68
N PHE A 64 -5.58 -6.53 10.87
CA PHE A 64 -4.97 -6.19 9.59
C PHE A 64 -3.67 -5.42 9.80
N THR A 65 -2.64 -5.82 9.08
CA THR A 65 -1.37 -5.12 8.99
C THR A 65 -1.07 -4.86 7.52
N LYS A 66 -0.65 -3.63 7.19
CA LYS A 66 -0.19 -3.31 5.82
C LYS A 66 0.91 -4.30 5.40
N MET A 67 0.94 -4.63 4.11
CA MET A 67 1.95 -5.53 3.57
C MET A 67 3.33 -4.90 3.71
N THR A 68 4.32 -5.71 4.06
CA THR A 68 5.70 -5.28 4.21
C THR A 68 6.61 -6.09 3.28
N ALA A 69 7.53 -5.40 2.61
CA ALA A 69 8.64 -6.01 1.90
C ALA A 69 9.74 -6.36 2.92
N CYS A 70 10.01 -7.66 3.06
CA CYS A 70 11.02 -8.20 3.99
C CYS A 70 10.84 -7.76 5.46
N GLY A 71 9.64 -7.33 5.86
CA GLY A 71 9.39 -6.78 7.21
C GLY A 71 10.02 -5.41 7.46
N LEU A 72 10.65 -4.79 6.45
CA LEU A 72 11.46 -3.57 6.59
C LEU A 72 10.75 -2.35 5.99
N PHE A 73 10.10 -2.55 4.84
CA PHE A 73 9.46 -1.45 4.11
C PHE A 73 7.98 -1.73 3.99
N THR A 74 7.14 -0.78 4.39
CA THR A 74 5.72 -0.84 4.08
C THR A 74 5.55 -0.70 2.57
N ILE A 75 4.78 -1.60 1.96
CA ILE A 75 4.44 -1.52 0.54
C ILE A 75 3.33 -0.48 0.41
N ASP A 76 3.73 0.77 0.26
CA ASP A 76 2.86 1.93 0.06
C ASP A 76 3.28 2.71 -1.20
N ALA A 77 2.49 3.71 -1.59
CA ALA A 77 2.75 4.50 -2.79
C ALA A 77 4.08 5.31 -2.74
N MET A 78 4.72 5.44 -1.58
CA MET A 78 6.01 6.14 -1.46
C MET A 78 7.21 5.25 -1.77
N LEU A 79 7.11 3.93 -1.50
CA LEU A 79 8.18 2.97 -1.74
C LEU A 79 8.83 3.09 -3.14
N PRO A 80 8.08 3.07 -4.27
CA PRO A 80 8.68 3.17 -5.60
C PRO A 80 9.36 4.53 -5.83
N ILE A 81 8.83 5.62 -5.26
CA ILE A 81 9.43 6.96 -5.37
C ILE A 81 10.78 7.00 -4.65
N SER A 82 10.84 6.44 -3.43
CA SER A 82 12.08 6.33 -2.65
C SER A 82 13.11 5.46 -3.35
N CYS A 83 12.69 4.34 -3.96
CA CYS A 83 13.57 3.47 -4.74
C CYS A 83 14.17 4.19 -5.95
N ILE A 84 13.35 4.91 -6.73
CA ILE A 84 13.83 5.70 -7.88
C ILE A 84 14.83 6.76 -7.42
N GLY A 85 14.55 7.46 -6.32
CA GLY A 85 15.45 8.46 -5.74
C GLY A 85 16.80 7.87 -5.34
N ALA A 86 16.81 6.72 -4.67
CA ALA A 86 18.03 6.03 -4.27
C ALA A 86 18.85 5.59 -5.48
N VAL A 87 18.21 4.94 -6.47
CA VAL A 87 18.88 4.51 -7.71
C VAL A 87 19.48 5.70 -8.46
N GLY A 88 18.73 6.81 -8.58
CA GLY A 88 19.21 8.04 -9.20
C GLY A 88 20.43 8.61 -8.48
N TYR A 89 20.42 8.65 -7.14
CA TYR A 89 21.55 9.12 -6.34
C TYR A 89 22.80 8.26 -6.57
N TYR A 90 22.68 6.93 -6.50
CA TYR A 90 23.80 6.02 -6.76
C TYR A 90 24.33 6.15 -8.19
N ALA A 91 23.45 6.30 -9.18
CA ALA A 91 23.86 6.50 -10.57
C ALA A 91 24.66 7.79 -10.76
N LEU A 92 24.25 8.89 -10.11
CA LEU A 92 24.98 10.16 -10.14
C LEU A 92 26.36 10.04 -9.49
N VAL A 93 26.44 9.40 -8.31
CA VAL A 93 27.71 9.16 -7.61
C VAL A 93 28.67 8.34 -8.48
N LEU A 94 28.17 7.27 -9.12
CA LEU A 94 28.98 6.43 -10.00
C LEU A 94 29.44 7.17 -11.26
N LEU A 95 28.64 8.09 -11.80
CA LEU A 95 29.00 8.87 -12.99
C LEU A 95 30.10 9.91 -12.71
N GLN A 96 30.30 10.29 -11.44
CA GLN A 96 31.29 11.28 -11.04
C GLN A 96 32.73 10.73 -11.02
N PHE A 97 32.90 9.40 -10.95
CA PHE A 97 34.20 8.72 -10.93
C PHE A 97 34.57 8.14 -12.30
#